data_AF-A0A352FUF1-F1
#
_entry.id   AF-A0A352FUF1-F1
#
_cell.length_a   1.000
_cell.length_b   1.000
_cell.length_c   1.000
_cell.angle_alpha   90.00
_cell.angle_beta   90.00
_cell.angle_gamma   90.00
#
_symmetry.space_group_name_H-M   'P 1'
#
loop_
_entity.id
_entity.type
_entity.pdbx_description
1 polymer ?
#
loop_
_entity_poly.entity_id
_entity_poly.type
_entity_poly.pdbx_seq_one_letter_code
_entity_poly.pdbx_strand_id
1 'polypeptide(L)'
;MFAGSDNNTIGGPAPGSRNVISGNGTNPSVDDEGGIQLGHNLGNIVQNNFIGTDKSGAHALPNGKGVRIFGGINSIIGGTSALTGNLISGNRVVGIEITGAAATGNQIQGNFIGSDVNGNSPIPNATGVLISSASGNLIGGTTPGARNLISGNSQSGVEIDGGNNNQVQGNFIGTDVTGLVALANQHGDGIFINGSNAAATNNVIGGTTSDARNVISGNGLAGVSFIQTSGNLVQGNFIGVGADGTTAVRNTSFGVVFADGATNNTIGGPRPTLRIVTITVTSSG
;
A
#
# COMPACT_ATOMS: atom_id res chain seq x y z
N MET A 1 12.91 9.75 -21.70
CA MET A 1 14.37 9.56 -21.74
C MET A 1 14.93 10.04 -20.40
N PHE A 2 14.99 9.16 -19.40
CA PHE A 2 15.49 9.44 -18.04
C PHE A 2 16.59 8.43 -17.65
N ALA A 3 17.55 8.18 -18.55
CA ALA A 3 18.67 7.29 -18.24
C ALA A 3 19.71 8.04 -17.37
N GLY A 4 20.18 7.42 -16.28
CA GLY A 4 21.31 7.89 -15.48
C GLY A 4 20.97 8.67 -14.19
N SER A 5 19.70 8.75 -13.78
CA SER A 5 19.29 9.40 -12.53
C SER A 5 19.17 8.40 -11.38
N ASP A 6 20.29 7.74 -11.06
CA ASP A 6 20.37 6.66 -10.07
C ASP A 6 20.88 7.17 -8.71
N ASN A 7 20.54 6.45 -7.64
CA ASN A 7 21.07 6.66 -6.29
C ASN A 7 20.87 8.08 -5.71
N ASN A 8 19.78 8.75 -6.09
CA ASN A 8 19.41 10.04 -5.51
C ASN A 8 18.69 9.84 -4.18
N THR A 9 18.83 10.80 -3.27
CA THR A 9 18.09 10.82 -2.01
C THR A 9 17.25 12.09 -1.92
N ILE A 10 15.95 11.93 -1.70
CA ILE A 10 15.02 13.02 -1.38
C ILE A 10 14.68 12.94 0.11
N GLY A 11 15.14 13.93 0.86
CA GLY A 11 14.98 14.03 2.31
C GLY A 11 16.18 13.48 3.08
N GLY A 12 15.96 13.01 4.31
CA GLY A 12 17.02 12.47 5.16
C GLY A 12 16.54 12.04 6.55
N PRO A 13 17.35 11.27 7.30
CA PRO A 13 16.92 10.63 8.55
C PRO A 13 16.77 11.59 9.74
N ALA A 14 17.21 12.85 9.60
CA ALA A 14 17.07 13.87 10.65
C ALA A 14 15.80 14.70 10.42
N PRO A 15 15.11 15.18 11.49
CA PRO A 15 13.93 16.04 11.34
C PRO A 15 14.14 17.27 10.45
N GLY A 16 15.33 17.87 10.48
CA GLY A 16 15.69 19.03 9.66
C GLY A 16 15.89 18.74 8.17
N SER A 17 15.95 17.47 7.78
CA SER A 17 16.07 17.04 6.37
C SER A 17 14.72 16.87 5.68
N ARG A 18 13.61 17.13 6.37
CA ARG A 18 12.26 16.95 5.83
C ARG A 18 11.92 17.99 4.78
N ASN A 19 11.55 17.52 3.58
CA ASN A 19 10.95 18.37 2.57
C ASN A 19 9.42 18.37 2.70
N VAL A 20 8.80 19.46 2.24
CA VAL A 20 7.36 19.52 1.96
C VAL A 20 7.20 19.65 0.45
N ILE A 21 6.64 18.62 -0.19
CA ILE A 21 6.52 18.49 -1.65
C ILE A 21 5.03 18.40 -1.98
N SER A 22 4.42 19.55 -2.24
CA SER A 22 2.97 19.72 -2.26
C SER A 22 2.54 20.79 -3.27
N GLY A 23 1.31 20.71 -3.79
CA GLY A 23 0.78 21.65 -4.78
C GLY A 23 1.25 21.45 -6.23
N ASN A 24 1.87 20.31 -6.55
CA ASN A 24 2.41 20.00 -7.89
C ASN A 24 1.41 19.18 -8.74
N GLY A 25 1.47 19.29 -10.06
CA GLY A 25 0.62 18.50 -10.95
C GLY A 25 -0.87 18.82 -10.82
N THR A 26 -1.22 20.08 -11.11
CA THR A 26 -2.57 20.60 -10.94
C THR A 26 -3.50 20.24 -12.10
N ASN A 27 -2.98 19.71 -13.20
CA ASN A 27 -3.76 19.33 -14.36
C ASN A 27 -4.40 17.94 -14.14
N PRO A 28 -5.73 17.85 -13.99
CA PRO A 28 -6.42 16.58 -13.80
C PRO A 28 -6.44 15.71 -15.06
N SER A 29 -5.96 16.20 -16.22
CA SER A 29 -6.04 15.49 -17.50
C SER A 29 -4.77 14.73 -17.90
N VAL A 30 -3.71 14.75 -17.10
CA VAL A 30 -2.46 14.03 -17.38
C VAL A 30 -2.06 13.20 -16.17
N ASP A 31 -2.13 11.88 -16.34
CA ASP A 31 -1.88 10.90 -15.28
C ASP A 31 -0.42 10.86 -14.80
N ASP A 32 0.47 11.66 -15.40
CA ASP A 32 1.91 11.63 -15.14
C ASP A 32 2.40 12.77 -14.24
N GLU A 33 1.57 13.75 -13.89
CA GLU A 33 1.99 14.86 -13.04
C GLU A 33 1.79 14.57 -11.53
N GLY A 34 2.82 14.79 -10.72
CA GLY A 34 2.81 14.51 -9.29
C GLY A 34 3.92 15.18 -8.51
N GLY A 35 4.10 14.79 -7.24
CA GLY A 35 5.13 15.32 -6.36
C GLY A 35 6.53 14.84 -6.74
N ILE A 36 6.73 13.52 -6.81
CA ILE A 36 8.03 12.91 -7.11
C ILE A 36 7.87 11.86 -8.21
N GLN A 37 8.73 11.90 -9.23
CA GLN A 37 8.81 10.85 -10.26
C GLN A 37 10.22 10.23 -10.32
N LEU A 38 10.27 8.90 -10.26
CA LEU A 38 11.45 8.05 -10.39
C LEU A 38 11.30 7.21 -11.67
N GLY A 39 11.82 7.72 -12.80
CA GLY A 39 11.67 7.10 -14.11
C GLY A 39 12.91 6.35 -14.60
N HIS A 40 12.79 5.05 -14.87
CA HIS A 40 13.82 4.20 -15.49
C HIS A 40 15.20 4.27 -14.83
N ASN A 41 15.21 4.31 -13.49
CA ASN A 41 16.39 4.55 -12.68
C ASN A 41 16.55 3.54 -11.54
N LEU A 42 17.74 3.47 -10.97
CA LEU A 42 18.15 2.49 -9.97
C LEU A 42 18.37 3.15 -8.60
N GLY A 43 17.86 2.53 -7.54
CA GLY A 43 18.37 2.74 -6.19
C GLY A 43 18.05 4.10 -5.55
N ASN A 44 16.97 4.77 -5.96
CA ASN A 44 16.61 6.07 -5.39
C ASN A 44 15.94 5.91 -4.03
N ILE A 45 16.16 6.86 -3.12
CA ILE A 45 15.58 6.87 -1.77
C ILE A 45 14.73 8.13 -1.59
N VAL A 46 13.48 7.95 -1.15
CA VAL A 46 12.59 9.04 -0.74
C VAL A 46 12.24 8.81 0.72
N GLN A 47 12.71 9.65 1.64
CA GLN A 47 12.53 9.43 3.08
C GLN A 47 12.27 10.71 3.85
N ASN A 48 11.49 10.61 4.93
CA ASN A 48 11.16 11.72 5.83
C ASN A 48 10.55 12.95 5.14
N ASN A 49 9.76 12.78 4.09
CA ASN A 49 9.10 13.91 3.41
C ASN A 49 7.61 13.99 3.76
N PHE A 50 7.06 15.19 3.68
CA PHE A 50 5.61 15.42 3.61
C PHE A 50 5.24 15.67 2.15
N ILE A 51 4.37 14.83 1.61
CA ILE A 51 4.05 14.79 0.17
C ILE A 51 2.52 14.86 0.01
N GLY A 52 2.04 16.01 -0.45
CA GLY A 52 0.61 16.29 -0.64
C GLY A 52 -0.09 16.93 0.56
N THR A 53 0.64 17.23 1.64
CA THR A 53 0.15 17.93 2.84
C THR A 53 0.86 19.26 3.08
N ASP A 54 0.32 20.09 3.95
CA ASP A 54 1.05 21.26 4.47
C ASP A 54 2.20 20.84 5.41
N LYS A 55 3.00 21.80 5.86
CA LYS A 55 4.13 21.54 6.78
C LYS A 55 3.74 20.96 8.15
N SER A 56 2.46 21.04 8.52
CA SER A 56 1.96 20.45 9.77
C SER A 56 1.64 18.97 9.61
N GLY A 57 1.38 18.53 8.38
CA GLY A 57 0.93 17.17 8.09
C GLY A 57 -0.53 16.92 8.47
N ALA A 58 -1.30 17.98 8.76
CA ALA A 58 -2.70 17.89 9.18
C ALA A 58 -3.70 18.35 8.10
N HIS A 59 -3.24 19.07 7.06
CA HIS A 59 -4.10 19.54 5.97
C HIS A 59 -3.54 19.15 4.61
N ALA A 60 -4.43 18.84 3.67
CA ALA A 60 -4.07 18.55 2.29
C ALA A 60 -3.58 19.83 1.58
N LEU A 61 -2.48 19.72 0.85
CA LEU A 61 -2.02 20.65 -0.16
C LEU A 61 -1.70 19.82 -1.42
N PRO A 62 -2.74 19.40 -2.17
CA PRO A 62 -2.64 18.23 -3.03
C PRO A 62 -1.59 18.33 -4.13
N ASN A 63 -0.86 17.24 -4.35
CA ASN A 63 -0.31 16.97 -5.68
C ASN A 63 -1.32 16.20 -6.54
N GLY A 64 -1.00 15.96 -7.81
CA GLY A 64 -1.65 14.92 -8.63
C GLY A 64 -1.44 13.52 -8.03
N LYS A 65 -0.29 12.90 -8.32
CA LYS A 65 0.22 11.72 -7.58
C LYS A 65 1.24 12.14 -6.52
N GLY A 66 1.38 11.36 -5.44
CA GLY A 66 2.41 11.61 -4.43
C GLY A 66 3.80 11.24 -4.94
N VAL A 67 4.06 9.94 -5.06
CA VAL A 67 5.31 9.36 -5.59
C VAL A 67 4.98 8.39 -6.72
N ARG A 68 5.68 8.52 -7.85
CA ARG A 68 5.56 7.59 -8.98
C ARG A 68 6.91 6.95 -9.31
N ILE A 69 6.96 5.63 -9.34
CA ILE A 69 8.08 4.83 -9.83
C ILE A 69 7.68 4.29 -11.21
N PHE A 70 8.28 4.79 -12.28
CA PHE A 70 7.99 4.38 -13.65
C PHE A 70 9.17 3.61 -14.24
N GLY A 71 9.10 2.28 -14.21
CA GLY A 71 10.19 1.39 -14.65
C GLY A 71 11.47 1.49 -13.80
N GLY A 72 11.42 2.13 -12.63
CA GLY A 72 12.53 2.23 -11.69
C GLY A 72 12.73 0.95 -10.87
N ILE A 73 13.98 0.63 -10.54
CA ILE A 73 14.40 -0.62 -9.89
C ILE A 73 15.03 -0.31 -8.53
N ASN A 74 14.75 -1.16 -7.53
CA ASN A 74 15.38 -1.09 -6.20
C ASN A 74 15.27 0.28 -5.51
N SER A 75 14.22 1.05 -5.78
CA SER A 75 13.98 2.31 -5.07
C SER A 75 13.33 2.05 -3.70
N ILE A 76 13.65 2.89 -2.72
CA ILE A 76 13.11 2.81 -1.35
C ILE A 76 12.28 4.07 -1.09
N ILE A 77 11.00 3.88 -0.81
CA ILE A 77 10.11 4.95 -0.35
C ILE A 77 9.86 4.72 1.13
N GLY A 78 10.48 5.55 1.95
CA GLY A 78 10.48 5.52 3.40
C GLY A 78 11.73 4.81 3.94
N GLY A 79 11.53 3.90 4.89
CA GLY A 79 12.59 3.10 5.48
C GLY A 79 12.15 2.46 6.80
N THR A 80 13.04 1.67 7.41
CA THR A 80 12.75 0.90 8.64
C THR A 80 13.20 1.59 9.92
N SER A 81 14.00 2.67 9.81
CA SER A 81 14.45 3.45 10.95
C SER A 81 13.41 4.50 11.34
N ALA A 82 13.38 4.87 12.62
CA ALA A 82 12.58 6.00 13.07
C ALA A 82 12.85 7.24 12.21
N LEU A 83 11.80 8.00 11.88
CA LEU A 83 11.84 9.21 11.06
C LEU A 83 12.22 9.02 9.58
N THR A 84 12.40 7.79 9.07
CA THR A 84 12.63 7.59 7.62
C THR A 84 11.33 7.48 6.82
N GLY A 85 10.21 7.15 7.48
CA GLY A 85 8.88 7.14 6.88
C GLY A 85 8.46 8.49 6.30
N ASN A 86 7.79 8.47 5.14
CA ASN A 86 7.16 9.65 4.58
C ASN A 86 5.69 9.75 5.04
N LEU A 87 5.16 10.97 5.06
CA LEU A 87 3.73 11.25 5.09
C LEU A 87 3.27 11.54 3.66
N ILE A 88 2.49 10.64 3.06
CA ILE A 88 2.06 10.70 1.66
C ILE A 88 0.53 10.69 1.62
N SER A 89 -0.06 11.88 1.70
CA SER A 89 -1.48 12.05 1.95
C SER A 89 -2.02 13.26 1.21
N GLY A 90 -3.34 13.30 0.97
CA GLY A 90 -3.99 14.43 0.31
C GLY A 90 -3.67 14.56 -1.18
N ASN A 91 -3.12 13.54 -1.84
CA ASN A 91 -2.85 13.56 -3.28
C ASN A 91 -4.14 13.20 -4.07
N ARG A 92 -4.37 13.84 -5.21
CA ARG A 92 -5.64 13.73 -5.96
C ARG A 92 -5.90 12.33 -6.51
N VAL A 93 -4.86 11.59 -6.87
CA VAL A 93 -4.96 10.28 -7.54
C VAL A 93 -4.37 9.19 -6.66
N VAL A 94 -3.10 8.85 -6.83
CA VAL A 94 -2.44 7.79 -6.05
C VAL A 94 -1.45 8.41 -5.07
N GLY A 95 -1.40 7.89 -3.84
CA GLY A 95 -0.32 8.20 -2.91
C GLY A 95 1.03 7.75 -3.48
N ILE A 96 1.18 6.45 -3.73
CA ILE A 96 2.38 5.85 -4.34
C ILE A 96 1.99 4.94 -5.50
N GLU A 97 2.57 5.17 -6.68
CA GLU A 97 2.41 4.31 -7.86
C GLU A 97 3.72 3.64 -8.23
N ILE A 98 3.70 2.32 -8.48
CA ILE A 98 4.78 1.54 -9.08
C ILE A 98 4.26 0.98 -10.40
N THR A 99 4.81 1.43 -11.52
CA THR A 99 4.27 1.10 -12.84
C THR A 99 5.35 0.73 -13.86
N GLY A 100 4.98 -0.17 -14.76
CA GLY A 100 5.81 -0.66 -15.85
C GLY A 100 6.56 -1.95 -15.51
N ALA A 101 6.64 -2.86 -16.48
CA ALA A 101 7.18 -4.22 -16.29
C ALA A 101 8.63 -4.27 -15.79
N ALA A 102 9.41 -3.20 -16.02
CA ALA A 102 10.78 -3.08 -15.53
C ALA A 102 10.85 -2.68 -14.04
N ALA A 103 9.76 -2.21 -13.42
CA ALA A 103 9.77 -1.77 -12.04
C ALA A 103 9.73 -2.96 -11.07
N THR A 104 10.91 -3.31 -10.53
CA THR A 104 11.11 -4.47 -9.65
C THR A 104 12.01 -4.15 -8.48
N GLY A 105 11.89 -4.91 -7.40
CA GLY A 105 12.72 -4.77 -6.19
C GLY A 105 12.48 -3.48 -5.42
N ASN A 106 11.43 -2.71 -5.75
CA ASN A 106 11.11 -1.48 -5.01
C ASN A 106 10.50 -1.82 -3.65
N GLN A 107 10.81 -0.99 -2.66
CA GLN A 107 10.39 -1.20 -1.27
C GLN A 107 9.66 0.04 -0.77
N ILE A 108 8.45 -0.15 -0.26
CA ILE A 108 7.63 0.90 0.36
C ILE A 108 7.52 0.58 1.85
N GLN A 109 8.18 1.35 2.72
CA GLN A 109 8.39 0.97 4.12
C GLN A 109 8.18 2.14 5.08
N GLY A 110 7.48 1.89 6.19
CA GLY A 110 7.39 2.83 7.31
C GLY A 110 6.59 4.11 7.02
N ASN A 111 5.79 4.15 5.95
CA ASN A 111 5.08 5.37 5.53
C ASN A 111 3.69 5.48 6.14
N PHE A 112 3.20 6.72 6.25
CA PHE A 112 1.81 7.07 6.53
C PHE A 112 1.17 7.50 5.21
N ILE A 113 0.15 6.77 4.76
CA ILE A 113 -0.44 6.93 3.43
C ILE A 113 -1.96 7.08 3.54
N GLY A 114 -2.45 8.31 3.33
CA GLY A 114 -3.87 8.67 3.39
C GLY A 114 -4.38 9.14 4.75
N SER A 115 -3.49 9.26 5.74
CA SER A 115 -3.77 9.77 7.09
C SER A 115 -2.97 11.03 7.42
N ASP A 116 -3.25 11.65 8.56
CA ASP A 116 -2.43 12.71 9.13
C ASP A 116 -1.12 12.18 9.72
N VAL A 117 -0.24 13.09 10.15
CA VAL A 117 1.06 12.74 10.76
C VAL A 117 0.95 11.85 12.00
N ASN A 118 -0.20 11.83 12.68
CA ASN A 118 -0.45 10.98 13.85
C ASN A 118 -1.09 9.64 13.49
N GLY A 119 -1.53 9.45 12.25
CA GLY A 119 -2.16 8.23 11.77
C GLY A 119 -3.55 7.97 12.38
N ASN A 120 -4.29 9.01 12.72
CA ASN A 120 -5.61 8.89 13.35
C ASN A 120 -6.71 9.72 12.68
N SER A 121 -6.35 10.63 11.76
CA SER A 121 -7.30 11.43 10.99
C SER A 121 -7.09 11.22 9.50
N PRO A 122 -8.14 11.11 8.68
CA PRO A 122 -7.99 10.86 7.25
C PRO A 122 -7.58 12.15 6.52
N ILE A 123 -6.58 12.04 5.65
CA ILE A 123 -6.22 13.05 4.65
C ILE A 123 -6.12 12.29 3.31
N PRO A 124 -7.27 12.03 2.67
CA PRO A 124 -7.35 10.97 1.66
C PRO A 124 -6.44 11.22 0.46
N ASN A 125 -5.71 10.18 0.02
CA ASN A 125 -5.45 10.01 -1.40
C ASN A 125 -6.67 9.32 -2.05
N ALA A 126 -6.71 9.15 -3.38
CA ALA A 126 -7.70 8.24 -3.96
C ALA A 126 -7.35 6.79 -3.65
N THR A 127 -6.27 6.26 -4.25
CA THR A 127 -5.68 4.95 -3.90
C THR A 127 -4.41 5.18 -3.08
N GLY A 128 -4.20 4.37 -2.04
CA GLY A 128 -3.00 4.50 -1.20
C GLY A 128 -1.74 4.12 -1.97
N VAL A 129 -1.64 2.84 -2.34
CA VAL A 129 -0.53 2.27 -3.13
C VAL A 129 -1.08 1.52 -4.33
N LEU A 130 -0.64 1.88 -5.55
CA LEU A 130 -0.97 1.18 -6.79
C LEU A 130 0.28 0.51 -7.37
N ILE A 131 0.22 -0.77 -7.63
CA ILE A 131 1.17 -1.51 -8.46
C ILE A 131 0.47 -1.80 -9.79
N SER A 132 0.98 -1.28 -10.89
CA SER A 132 0.39 -1.45 -12.23
C SER A 132 1.38 -2.13 -13.17
N SER A 133 1.11 -3.39 -13.50
CA SER A 133 1.96 -4.21 -14.38
C SER A 133 3.44 -4.27 -13.94
N ALA A 134 3.70 -4.23 -12.63
CA ALA A 134 5.03 -4.26 -12.02
C ALA A 134 5.18 -5.45 -11.08
N SER A 135 6.37 -6.05 -11.03
CA SER A 135 6.58 -7.37 -10.40
C SER A 135 7.75 -7.37 -9.41
N GLY A 136 7.64 -8.19 -8.34
CA GLY A 136 8.73 -8.37 -7.39
C GLY A 136 8.97 -7.18 -6.47
N ASN A 137 7.93 -6.44 -6.10
CA ASN A 137 8.02 -5.29 -5.19
C ASN A 137 7.51 -5.66 -3.78
N LEU A 138 7.98 -4.94 -2.77
CA LEU A 138 7.63 -5.17 -1.36
C LEU A 138 6.94 -3.94 -0.76
N ILE A 139 5.73 -4.13 -0.26
CA ILE A 139 4.97 -3.14 0.50
C ILE A 139 4.99 -3.57 1.97
N GLY A 140 5.76 -2.84 2.76
CA GLY A 140 6.01 -3.09 4.17
C GLY A 140 7.24 -3.96 4.39
N GLY A 141 7.14 -4.92 5.31
CA GLY A 141 8.22 -5.84 5.66
C GLY A 141 8.03 -6.47 7.03
N THR A 142 8.98 -7.30 7.43
CA THR A 142 8.91 -8.10 8.67
C THR A 142 9.56 -7.45 9.88
N THR A 143 9.65 -6.11 9.90
CA THR A 143 10.10 -5.36 11.08
C THR A 143 9.05 -4.32 11.45
N PRO A 144 8.86 -3.98 12.73
CA PRO A 144 7.90 -2.94 13.12
C PRO A 144 8.12 -1.60 12.40
N GLY A 145 9.38 -1.23 12.14
CA GLY A 145 9.70 0.00 11.41
C GLY A 145 9.38 -0.05 9.91
N ALA A 146 9.28 -1.24 9.31
CA ALA A 146 8.87 -1.38 7.91
C ALA A 146 7.36 -1.19 7.69
N ARG A 147 6.54 -1.26 8.76
CA ARG A 147 5.08 -1.18 8.68
C ARG A 147 4.61 0.13 8.08
N ASN A 148 3.91 0.06 6.96
CA ASN A 148 3.13 1.20 6.49
C ASN A 148 1.77 1.25 7.19
N LEU A 149 1.26 2.45 7.38
CA LEU A 149 -0.13 2.74 7.68
C LEU A 149 -0.82 3.22 6.40
N ILE A 150 -1.68 2.39 5.82
CA ILE A 150 -2.34 2.63 4.52
C ILE A 150 -3.85 2.71 4.76
N SER A 151 -4.31 3.90 5.12
CA SER A 151 -5.63 4.11 5.72
C SER A 151 -6.17 5.49 5.36
N GLY A 152 -7.48 5.70 5.47
CA GLY A 152 -8.12 6.99 5.19
C GLY A 152 -8.17 7.38 3.71
N ASN A 153 -7.74 6.52 2.78
CA ASN A 153 -7.83 6.77 1.34
C ASN A 153 -9.31 6.72 0.89
N SER A 154 -9.67 7.38 -0.20
CA SER A 154 -11.07 7.43 -0.66
C SER A 154 -11.48 6.17 -1.42
N GLN A 155 -10.52 5.43 -1.97
CA GLN A 155 -10.66 4.14 -2.64
C GLN A 155 -9.82 3.08 -1.92
N SER A 156 -9.24 2.11 -2.64
CA SER A 156 -8.52 0.97 -2.05
C SER A 156 -7.24 1.40 -1.34
N GLY A 157 -6.87 0.64 -0.30
CA GLY A 157 -5.60 0.84 0.40
C GLY A 157 -4.42 0.47 -0.49
N VAL A 158 -4.34 -0.80 -0.88
CA VAL A 158 -3.36 -1.33 -1.83
C VAL A 158 -4.08 -1.92 -3.03
N GLU A 159 -3.64 -1.57 -4.23
CA GLU A 159 -4.13 -2.12 -5.48
C GLU A 159 -2.98 -2.72 -6.30
N ILE A 160 -3.17 -3.94 -6.78
CA ILE A 160 -2.26 -4.65 -7.69
C ILE A 160 -3.05 -4.91 -8.99
N ASP A 161 -2.88 -4.02 -9.98
CA ASP A 161 -3.49 -4.13 -11.31
C ASP A 161 -2.47 -4.72 -12.29
N GLY A 162 -2.45 -6.05 -12.35
CA GLY A 162 -1.40 -6.81 -13.01
C GLY A 162 -0.06 -6.75 -12.25
N GLY A 163 0.79 -7.74 -12.51
CA GLY A 163 2.10 -7.86 -11.88
C GLY A 163 2.21 -9.04 -10.93
N ASN A 164 3.39 -9.64 -10.91
CA ASN A 164 3.62 -10.93 -10.28
C ASN A 164 4.61 -10.83 -9.11
N ASN A 165 4.53 -11.79 -8.19
CA ASN A 165 5.52 -11.95 -7.12
C ASN A 165 5.68 -10.70 -6.23
N ASN A 166 4.66 -9.84 -6.15
CA ASN A 166 4.68 -8.73 -5.21
C ASN A 166 4.30 -9.23 -3.81
N GLN A 167 4.82 -8.56 -2.79
CA GLN A 167 4.63 -8.92 -1.39
C GLN A 167 4.04 -7.74 -0.63
N VAL A 168 2.98 -7.99 0.15
CA VAL A 168 2.39 -7.01 1.07
C VAL A 168 2.49 -7.60 2.47
N GLN A 169 3.34 -7.06 3.33
CA GLN A 169 3.71 -7.66 4.62
C GLN A 169 3.77 -6.63 5.75
N GLY A 170 3.26 -7.01 6.92
CA GLY A 170 3.46 -6.23 8.15
C GLY A 170 2.75 -4.89 8.22
N ASN A 171 1.78 -4.61 7.33
CA ASN A 171 1.11 -3.31 7.21
C ASN A 171 -0.17 -3.21 8.06
N PHE A 172 -0.56 -1.98 8.40
CA PHE A 172 -1.91 -1.65 8.87
C PHE A 172 -2.69 -1.02 7.72
N ILE A 173 -3.86 -1.58 7.41
CA ILE A 173 -4.65 -1.22 6.24
C ILE A 173 -6.12 -1.06 6.62
N GLY A 174 -6.59 0.19 6.61
CA GLY A 174 -7.96 0.59 6.98
C GLY A 174 -8.17 0.86 8.48
N THR A 175 -7.12 0.79 9.29
CA THR A 175 -7.12 1.09 10.72
C THR A 175 -6.31 2.34 11.03
N ASP A 176 -6.43 2.87 12.25
CA ASP A 176 -5.51 3.86 12.79
C ASP A 176 -4.12 3.26 13.08
N VAL A 177 -3.20 4.12 13.56
CA VAL A 177 -1.83 3.73 13.95
C VAL A 177 -1.78 2.67 15.06
N THR A 178 -2.84 2.52 15.87
CA THR A 178 -2.91 1.48 16.90
C THR A 178 -3.33 0.12 16.32
N GLY A 179 -3.98 0.12 15.17
CA GLY A 179 -4.55 -1.08 14.57
C GLY A 179 -5.85 -1.53 15.22
N LEU A 180 -6.47 -0.69 16.07
CA LEU A 180 -7.66 -1.04 16.87
C LEU A 180 -8.87 -0.17 16.54
N VAL A 181 -8.69 0.95 15.85
CA VAL A 181 -9.79 1.84 15.43
C VAL A 181 -9.85 1.86 13.91
N ALA A 182 -11.06 1.87 13.33
CA ALA A 182 -11.21 2.00 11.90
C ALA A 182 -10.81 3.41 11.44
N LEU A 183 -9.95 3.47 10.42
CA LEU A 183 -9.64 4.67 9.65
C LEU A 183 -9.80 4.28 8.17
N ALA A 184 -11.06 4.11 7.78
CA ALA A 184 -11.42 3.35 6.60
C ALA A 184 -10.79 3.87 5.31
N ASN A 185 -10.31 2.95 4.49
CA ASN A 185 -10.21 3.16 3.04
C ASN A 185 -11.66 3.14 2.49
N GLN A 186 -12.21 4.31 2.16
CA GLN A 186 -13.65 4.61 2.29
C GLN A 186 -14.57 3.87 1.31
N HIS A 187 -14.23 3.83 0.03
CA HIS A 187 -15.05 3.20 -1.02
C HIS A 187 -14.29 2.07 -1.72
N GLY A 188 -13.27 1.50 -1.06
CA GLY A 188 -12.39 0.49 -1.64
C GLY A 188 -12.08 -0.65 -0.69
N ASP A 189 -11.43 -1.67 -1.26
CA ASP A 189 -10.95 -2.80 -0.49
C ASP A 189 -9.69 -2.42 0.31
N GLY A 190 -9.36 -3.21 1.33
CA GLY A 190 -8.05 -3.10 1.95
C GLY A 190 -6.94 -3.40 0.94
N ILE A 191 -7.05 -4.56 0.29
CA ILE A 191 -6.16 -4.99 -0.79
C ILE A 191 -6.98 -5.51 -1.96
N PHE A 192 -6.84 -4.87 -3.12
CA PHE A 192 -7.49 -5.25 -4.37
C PHE A 192 -6.45 -5.82 -5.34
N ILE A 193 -6.63 -7.06 -5.81
CA ILE A 193 -5.74 -7.69 -6.78
C ILE A 193 -6.54 -8.00 -8.04
N ASN A 194 -6.20 -7.31 -9.12
CA ASN A 194 -6.90 -7.34 -10.40
C ASN A 194 -5.99 -7.91 -11.50
N GLY A 195 -6.48 -8.91 -12.20
CA GLY A 195 -5.82 -9.55 -13.34
C GLY A 195 -6.43 -9.21 -14.69
N SER A 196 -7.39 -8.26 -14.75
CA SER A 196 -8.14 -7.97 -15.98
C SER A 196 -7.30 -7.35 -17.09
N ASN A 197 -6.29 -6.56 -16.73
CA ASN A 197 -5.43 -5.86 -17.67
C ASN A 197 -4.17 -6.66 -18.00
N ALA A 198 -3.57 -7.31 -16.99
CA ALA A 198 -2.41 -8.16 -17.13
C ALA A 198 -2.39 -9.21 -16.00
N ALA A 199 -1.65 -10.30 -16.20
CA ALA A 199 -1.57 -11.37 -15.20
C ALA A 199 -1.10 -10.83 -13.83
N ALA A 200 -1.90 -11.08 -12.80
CA ALA A 200 -1.57 -10.82 -11.40
C ALA A 200 -1.45 -12.14 -10.64
N THR A 201 -0.23 -12.70 -10.62
CA THR A 201 0.02 -14.06 -10.11
C THR A 201 1.13 -14.14 -9.08
N ASN A 202 1.07 -15.15 -8.21
CA ASN A 202 2.07 -15.42 -7.19
C ASN A 202 2.35 -14.25 -6.24
N ASN A 203 1.38 -13.33 -6.08
CA ASN A 203 1.48 -12.26 -5.09
C ASN A 203 1.21 -12.84 -3.70
N VAL A 204 1.94 -12.36 -2.70
CA VAL A 204 1.85 -12.85 -1.32
C VAL A 204 1.40 -11.73 -0.39
N ILE A 205 0.28 -11.95 0.27
CA ILE A 205 -0.28 -11.08 1.29
C ILE A 205 -0.05 -11.72 2.65
N GLY A 206 0.85 -11.13 3.43
CA GLY A 206 1.26 -11.60 4.75
C GLY A 206 2.44 -12.56 4.68
N GLY A 207 2.50 -13.50 5.63
CA GLY A 207 3.60 -14.47 5.72
C GLY A 207 3.44 -15.43 6.90
N THR A 208 4.51 -16.17 7.19
CA THR A 208 4.52 -17.21 8.23
C THR A 208 4.86 -16.70 9.63
N THR A 209 5.41 -15.49 9.75
CA THR A 209 5.78 -14.87 11.03
C THR A 209 4.72 -13.86 11.48
N SER A 210 4.70 -13.55 12.78
CA SER A 210 3.85 -12.47 13.31
C SER A 210 4.19 -11.11 12.70
N ASP A 211 5.45 -10.88 12.36
CA ASP A 211 5.89 -9.57 11.85
C ASP A 211 5.55 -9.38 10.38
N ALA A 212 5.35 -10.47 9.62
CA ALA A 212 4.84 -10.42 8.26
C ALA A 212 3.32 -10.16 8.19
N ARG A 213 2.59 -10.28 9.30
CA ARG A 213 1.13 -10.16 9.36
C ARG A 213 0.66 -8.75 9.00
N ASN A 214 -0.23 -8.65 8.02
CA ASN A 214 -1.01 -7.43 7.86
C ASN A 214 -2.23 -7.43 8.78
N VAL A 215 -2.65 -6.25 9.21
CA VAL A 215 -3.98 -5.98 9.79
C VAL A 215 -4.81 -5.29 8.72
N ILE A 216 -5.79 -5.99 8.17
CA ILE A 216 -6.59 -5.59 7.00
C ILE A 216 -8.06 -5.48 7.44
N SER A 217 -8.38 -4.33 8.01
CA SER A 217 -9.55 -4.16 8.86
C SER A 217 -10.12 -2.76 8.74
N GLY A 218 -11.41 -2.58 9.01
CA GLY A 218 -12.07 -1.27 8.94
C GLY A 218 -12.19 -0.69 7.53
N ASN A 219 -11.96 -1.47 6.47
CA ASN A 219 -12.06 -1.00 5.09
C ASN A 219 -13.52 -0.87 4.64
N GLY A 220 -13.75 0.05 3.71
CA GLY A 220 -15.06 0.46 3.23
C GLY A 220 -15.71 -0.49 2.21
N LEU A 221 -14.99 -1.50 1.75
CA LEU A 221 -15.51 -2.69 1.07
C LEU A 221 -14.96 -3.97 1.71
N ALA A 222 -14.33 -4.86 0.95
CA ALA A 222 -13.77 -6.10 1.45
C ALA A 222 -12.37 -5.90 2.05
N GLY A 223 -11.91 -6.88 2.82
CA GLY A 223 -10.52 -6.90 3.28
C GLY A 223 -9.57 -7.14 2.12
N VAL A 224 -9.73 -8.29 1.44
CA VAL A 224 -8.90 -8.69 0.29
C VAL A 224 -9.79 -9.17 -0.85
N SER A 225 -9.60 -8.66 -2.06
CA SER A 225 -10.38 -9.03 -3.25
C SER A 225 -9.49 -9.52 -4.38
N PHE A 226 -9.92 -10.58 -5.07
CA PHE A 226 -9.27 -11.18 -6.23
C PHE A 226 -10.21 -11.14 -7.45
N ILE A 227 -9.82 -10.49 -8.54
CA ILE A 227 -10.60 -10.43 -9.79
C ILE A 227 -9.72 -10.89 -10.96
N GLN A 228 -10.14 -11.93 -11.69
CA GLN A 228 -9.39 -12.46 -12.85
C GLN A 228 -7.92 -12.83 -12.57
N THR A 229 -7.61 -13.23 -11.33
CA THR A 229 -6.23 -13.53 -10.89
C THR A 229 -5.97 -15.02 -10.73
N SER A 230 -4.70 -15.42 -10.61
CA SER A 230 -4.39 -16.79 -10.20
C SER A 230 -3.10 -16.98 -9.39
N GLY A 231 -3.05 -18.05 -8.59
CA GLY A 231 -1.83 -18.45 -7.89
C GLY A 231 -1.39 -17.53 -6.76
N ASN A 232 -2.24 -16.62 -6.27
CA ASN A 232 -1.89 -15.71 -5.17
C ASN A 232 -2.09 -16.36 -3.80
N LEU A 233 -1.37 -15.88 -2.78
CA LEU A 233 -1.39 -16.43 -1.42
C LEU A 233 -1.72 -15.36 -0.39
N VAL A 234 -2.71 -15.63 0.48
CA VAL A 234 -2.99 -14.83 1.68
C VAL A 234 -2.70 -15.67 2.91
N GLN A 235 -1.67 -15.32 3.69
CA GLN A 235 -1.27 -16.12 4.84
C GLN A 235 -0.95 -15.26 6.06
N GLY A 236 -1.41 -15.68 7.24
CA GLY A 236 -0.99 -15.11 8.51
C GLY A 236 -1.54 -13.71 8.84
N ASN A 237 -2.52 -13.21 8.09
CA ASN A 237 -3.13 -11.89 8.27
C ASN A 237 -4.23 -11.86 9.34
N PHE A 238 -4.48 -10.67 9.91
CA PHE A 238 -5.72 -10.34 10.59
C PHE A 238 -6.63 -9.60 9.63
N ILE A 239 -7.86 -10.10 9.45
CA ILE A 239 -8.83 -9.54 8.52
C ILE A 239 -10.15 -9.34 9.26
N GLY A 240 -10.61 -8.09 9.36
CA GLY A 240 -11.83 -7.71 10.09
C GLY A 240 -11.69 -7.69 11.63
N VAL A 241 -10.47 -7.90 12.14
CA VAL A 241 -10.12 -7.78 13.57
C VAL A 241 -8.90 -6.87 13.73
N GLY A 242 -8.76 -6.27 14.90
CA GLY A 242 -7.67 -5.37 15.22
C GLY A 242 -6.32 -6.07 15.37
N ALA A 243 -5.27 -5.29 15.61
CA ALA A 243 -3.90 -5.77 15.78
C ALA A 243 -3.71 -6.72 16.99
N ASP A 244 -4.64 -6.74 17.93
CA ASP A 244 -4.72 -7.68 19.04
C ASP A 244 -5.28 -9.07 18.63
N GLY A 245 -5.86 -9.18 17.43
CA GLY A 245 -6.52 -10.37 16.93
C GLY A 245 -7.88 -10.66 17.55
N THR A 246 -8.44 -9.73 18.34
CA THR A 246 -9.69 -9.93 19.10
C THR A 246 -10.67 -8.76 19.01
N THR A 247 -10.19 -7.53 18.92
CA THR A 247 -11.03 -6.35 18.73
C THR A 247 -11.70 -6.42 17.37
N ALA A 248 -13.02 -6.31 17.29
CA ALA A 248 -13.71 -6.31 16.01
C ALA A 248 -13.53 -4.95 15.31
N VAL A 249 -12.81 -4.94 14.18
CA VAL A 249 -12.61 -3.77 13.32
C VAL A 249 -13.03 -4.18 11.91
N ARG A 250 -14.34 -4.35 11.75
CA ARG A 250 -14.92 -5.06 10.59
C ARG A 250 -14.71 -4.27 9.30
N ASN A 251 -14.37 -4.96 8.22
CA ASN A 251 -14.59 -4.43 6.87
C ASN A 251 -16.11 -4.36 6.63
N THR A 252 -16.59 -3.41 5.85
CA THR A 252 -18.04 -3.16 5.67
C THR A 252 -18.72 -4.20 4.78
N SER A 253 -17.96 -4.89 3.93
CA SER A 253 -18.41 -5.97 3.06
C SER A 253 -17.81 -7.31 3.52
N PHE A 254 -17.12 -8.04 2.63
CA PHE A 254 -16.56 -9.36 2.90
C PHE A 254 -15.16 -9.31 3.54
N GLY A 255 -14.75 -10.38 4.22
CA GLY A 255 -13.35 -10.53 4.63
C GLY A 255 -12.43 -10.73 3.42
N VAL A 256 -12.76 -11.73 2.59
CA VAL A 256 -12.02 -12.08 1.37
C VAL A 256 -13.01 -12.37 0.24
N VAL A 257 -12.73 -11.88 -0.97
CA VAL A 257 -13.55 -12.06 -2.19
C VAL A 257 -12.74 -12.71 -3.30
N PHE A 258 -13.35 -13.65 -4.00
CA PHE A 258 -12.89 -14.20 -5.28
C PHE A 258 -13.98 -13.95 -6.32
N ALA A 259 -13.64 -13.29 -7.43
CA ALA A 259 -14.61 -12.91 -8.45
C ALA A 259 -14.04 -13.06 -9.88
N ASP A 260 -14.96 -13.08 -10.84
CA ASP A 260 -14.71 -12.99 -12.28
C ASP A 260 -13.66 -13.97 -12.81
N GLY A 261 -13.65 -15.22 -12.35
CA GLY A 261 -12.70 -16.23 -12.82
C GLY A 261 -11.34 -16.22 -12.11
N ALA A 262 -11.27 -15.63 -10.91
CA ALA A 262 -10.12 -15.85 -10.02
C ALA A 262 -9.95 -17.35 -9.70
N THR A 263 -8.78 -17.92 -9.99
CA THR A 263 -8.52 -19.37 -9.88
C THR A 263 -7.23 -19.66 -9.11
N ASN A 264 -7.15 -20.79 -8.41
CA ASN A 264 -5.90 -21.24 -7.76
C ASN A 264 -5.27 -20.24 -6.77
N ASN A 265 -6.02 -19.28 -6.21
CA ASN A 265 -5.52 -18.47 -5.10
C ASN A 265 -5.80 -19.18 -3.77
N THR A 266 -4.88 -19.06 -2.81
CA THR A 266 -4.90 -19.79 -1.55
C THR A 266 -5.08 -18.83 -0.39
N ILE A 267 -6.06 -19.10 0.49
CA ILE A 267 -6.19 -18.44 1.79
C ILE A 267 -5.76 -19.40 2.89
N GLY A 268 -4.79 -18.97 3.69
CA GLY A 268 -4.02 -19.83 4.57
C GLY A 268 -2.84 -20.49 3.83
N GLY A 269 -1.91 -21.06 4.59
CA GLY A 269 -0.77 -21.80 4.06
C GLY A 269 -0.34 -22.90 5.02
N PRO A 270 0.61 -23.78 4.64
CA PRO A 270 1.12 -24.82 5.52
C PRO A 270 1.61 -24.18 6.83
N ARG A 271 0.99 -24.61 7.93
CA ARG A 271 1.12 -24.01 9.25
C ARG A 271 2.48 -24.32 9.87
N PRO A 272 3.16 -23.34 10.49
CA PRO A 272 3.80 -23.54 11.77
C PRO A 272 2.78 -23.12 12.85
N THR A 273 1.95 -24.08 13.29
CA THR A 273 1.07 -24.04 14.48
C THR A 273 0.04 -22.89 14.67
N LEU A 274 -1.25 -23.28 14.59
CA LEU A 274 -2.49 -22.71 15.20
C LEU A 274 -2.93 -21.24 14.94
N ARG A 275 -4.01 -21.06 14.14
CA ARG A 275 -5.33 -20.51 14.56
C ARG A 275 -6.34 -20.51 13.40
N ILE A 276 -7.62 -20.39 13.76
CA ILE A 276 -8.84 -20.56 12.95
C ILE A 276 -9.01 -19.38 11.97
N VAL A 277 -9.25 -19.68 10.69
CA VAL A 277 -9.79 -18.71 9.71
C VAL A 277 -11.26 -19.05 9.52
N THR A 278 -12.16 -18.11 9.84
CA THR A 278 -13.56 -18.18 9.41
C THR A 278 -13.61 -17.71 7.96
N ILE A 279 -13.76 -18.64 7.02
CA ILE A 279 -13.94 -18.33 5.60
C ILE A 279 -15.44 -18.45 5.30
N THR A 280 -16.10 -17.35 4.95
CA THR A 280 -17.41 -17.39 4.30
C THR A 280 -17.16 -17.29 2.80
N VAL A 281 -17.24 -18.42 2.08
CA VAL A 281 -17.26 -18.43 0.62
C VAL A 281 -18.71 -18.39 0.18
N THR A 282 -19.11 -17.35 -0.57
CA THR A 282 -20.36 -17.38 -1.34
C THR A 282 -20.00 -17.28 -2.81
N SER A 283 -20.20 -18.35 -3.56
CA SER A 283 -20.24 -18.30 -5.02
C SER A 283 -21.60 -17.77 -5.46
N SER A 284 -21.64 -16.63 -6.17
CA SER A 284 -22.78 -16.32 -7.03
C SER A 284 -22.57 -17.06 -8.36
N GLY A 285 -23.53 -17.90 -8.73
CA GLY A 285 -23.55 -18.62 -10.01
C GLY A 285 -23.88 -17.74 -11.20
#